data_AF-A0A8H6IBM4-F1
#
_entry.id   AF-A0A8H6IBM4-F1
#
_cell.length_a   1.000
_cell.length_b   1.000
_cell.length_c   1.000
_cell.angle_alpha   90.00
_cell.angle_beta   90.00
_cell.angle_gamma   90.00
#
_symmetry.space_group_name_H-M   'P 1'
#
loop_
_entity.id
_entity.type
_entity.pdbx_description
1 polymer ?
#
loop_
_entity_poly.entity_id
_entity_poly.type
_entity_poly.pdbx_seq_one_letter_code
_entity_poly.pdbx_strand_id
1 'polypeptide(L)'
;MLAAAIRSSRVSSLATVQRSWARSYATDSPTVFGMESLLAAIPKTAPPKGRGHPRNLYPKRNDWSFKIEPAADLPETRLRLHCHSTPNNTISTLTKADGSTIAWFSGGSCGFKKGNRATYEAGYQCAVRCFKQIEELAKTDGNIKVDLFFKGFGQGREALKIALLASEGERVRELVATITDRTPIKIGGTRAKKMPRN
;
A
#
# COMPACT_ATOMS: atom_id res chain seq x y z
N MET A 1 -22.26 31.47 44.71
CA MET A 1 -21.39 31.56 45.89
C MET A 1 -20.72 30.20 46.10
N LEU A 2 -19.39 30.21 46.25
CA LEU A 2 -18.45 29.10 46.57
C LEU A 2 -18.36 27.95 45.55
N ALA A 3 -17.25 27.64 44.86
CA ALA A 3 -15.80 27.52 45.15
C ALA A 3 -15.34 26.12 45.63
N ALA A 4 -14.20 25.68 45.04
CA ALA A 4 -13.35 24.50 45.30
C ALA A 4 -13.79 23.15 44.67
N ALA A 5 -12.92 22.23 44.23
CA ALA A 5 -11.55 22.16 43.74
C ALA A 5 -11.30 20.64 43.48
N ILE A 6 -10.41 20.24 42.55
CA ILE A 6 -9.39 19.16 42.70
C ILE A 6 -8.90 18.63 41.33
N ARG A 7 -7.62 18.93 41.08
CA ARG A 7 -6.56 18.21 40.33
C ARG A 7 -6.78 17.74 38.89
N SER A 8 -6.25 18.56 37.99
CA SER A 8 -5.54 18.13 36.77
C SER A 8 -4.15 17.62 37.14
N SER A 9 -3.80 16.39 36.71
CA SER A 9 -2.46 15.81 36.86
C SER A 9 -1.72 15.79 35.51
N ARG A 10 -0.51 16.35 35.57
CA ARG A 10 0.45 16.63 34.52
C ARG A 10 0.92 15.42 33.71
N VAL A 11 1.17 15.73 32.44
CA VAL A 11 2.17 15.17 31.53
C VAL A 11 3.53 14.98 32.23
N SER A 12 4.04 13.75 32.27
CA SER A 12 5.39 13.43 32.75
C SER A 12 6.30 13.09 31.56
N SER A 13 7.36 13.90 31.47
CA SER A 13 8.49 13.83 30.56
C SER A 13 9.34 12.57 30.78
N LEU A 14 9.67 11.87 29.70
CA LEU A 14 10.65 10.79 29.62
C LEU A 14 12.08 11.34 29.68
N ALA A 15 12.54 11.66 30.88
CA ALA A 15 13.95 11.83 31.18
C ALA A 15 14.21 11.16 32.54
N THR A 16 14.92 10.03 32.56
CA THR A 16 15.77 9.50 33.66
C THR A 16 16.06 8.01 33.39
N VAL A 17 17.16 7.69 32.70
CA VAL A 17 18.05 6.56 33.03
C VAL A 17 19.44 6.91 32.47
N GLN A 18 20.20 7.70 33.23
CA GLN A 18 21.62 7.86 33.03
C GLN A 18 22.24 8.04 34.41
N ARG A 19 23.32 7.28 34.67
CA ARG A 19 24.18 7.24 35.88
C ARG A 19 23.99 6.00 36.78
N SER A 20 24.83 5.00 36.53
CA SER A 20 25.52 4.23 37.57
C SER A 20 26.76 3.62 36.93
N TRP A 21 27.85 3.49 37.69
CA TRP A 21 29.22 3.10 37.32
C TRP A 21 30.20 4.26 37.07
N ALA A 22 30.49 4.99 38.15
CA ALA A 22 31.75 5.70 38.34
C ALA A 22 32.18 5.59 39.83
N ARG A 23 32.96 4.55 40.13
CA ARG A 23 33.88 4.36 41.28
C ARG A 23 34.33 2.90 41.22
N SER A 24 35.58 2.48 41.30
CA SER A 24 36.89 3.03 41.68
C SER A 24 37.88 2.32 40.72
N TYR A 25 39.05 2.83 40.37
CA TYR A 25 40.31 2.58 41.06
C TYR A 25 41.32 3.59 40.52
N ALA A 26 41.77 4.49 41.39
CA ALA A 26 43.04 5.18 41.22
C ALA A 26 43.93 4.67 42.34
N THR A 27 45.04 4.03 41.97
CA THR A 27 46.38 4.04 42.58
C THR A 27 47.14 2.83 42.05
N ASP A 28 48.11 3.10 41.18
CA ASP A 28 49.48 2.59 41.30
C ASP A 28 50.16 2.65 39.93
N SER A 29 51.06 3.62 39.81
CA SER A 29 52.05 3.69 38.74
C SER A 29 53.29 2.91 39.14
N PRO A 30 53.73 1.92 38.35
CA PRO A 30 55.12 1.54 38.28
C PRO A 30 55.71 1.94 36.92
N THR A 31 56.59 2.95 36.99
CA THR A 31 57.89 3.03 36.31
C THR A 31 58.14 2.13 35.09
N VAL A 32 58.39 2.80 33.96
CA VAL A 32 59.51 2.58 33.02
C VAL A 32 60.08 1.15 32.98
N PHE A 33 59.47 0.28 32.16
CA PHE A 33 60.21 -0.83 31.57
C PHE A 33 59.56 -1.23 30.23
N GLY A 34 60.24 -0.93 29.12
CA GLY A 34 60.29 -1.87 28.00
C GLY A 34 59.24 -1.83 26.89
N MET A 35 58.59 -0.69 26.57
CA MET A 35 57.76 -0.63 25.34
C MET A 35 58.59 -0.63 24.03
N GLU A 36 59.89 -0.31 24.09
CA GLU A 36 60.79 -0.43 22.94
C GLU A 36 61.17 -1.89 22.61
N SER A 37 61.10 -2.79 23.59
CA SER A 37 61.46 -4.21 23.40
C SER A 37 60.42 -5.01 22.61
N LEU A 38 59.15 -4.59 22.68
CA LEU A 38 58.04 -5.26 21.98
C LEU A 38 57.92 -4.83 20.51
N LEU A 39 58.37 -3.61 20.17
CA LEU A 39 58.38 -3.14 18.78
C LEU A 39 59.50 -3.77 17.94
N ALA A 40 60.58 -4.23 18.57
CA ALA A 40 61.74 -4.84 17.91
C ALA A 40 61.53 -6.31 17.50
N ALA A 41 60.50 -6.98 18.04
CA ALA A 41 60.23 -8.40 17.80
C ALA A 41 59.31 -8.68 16.60
N ILE A 42 58.85 -7.65 15.88
CA ILE A 42 58.02 -7.83 14.68
C ILE A 42 58.95 -8.07 13.48
N PRO A 43 58.94 -9.25 12.84
CA PRO A 43 59.73 -9.46 11.64
C PRO A 43 59.24 -8.47 10.56
N LYS A 44 60.16 -7.65 10.04
CA LYS A 44 59.89 -6.74 8.90
C LYS A 44 59.77 -7.56 7.61
N THR A 45 58.75 -8.40 7.50
CA THR A 45 58.36 -9.01 6.22
C THR A 45 57.63 -7.95 5.41
N ALA A 46 58.14 -7.65 4.21
CA ALA A 46 57.49 -6.74 3.28
C ALA A 46 56.04 -7.19 3.05
N PRO A 47 55.06 -6.27 3.03
CA PRO A 47 53.68 -6.64 2.73
C PRO A 47 53.62 -7.29 1.34
N PRO A 48 52.83 -8.35 1.15
CA PRO A 48 52.71 -8.98 -0.16
C PRO A 48 52.24 -7.94 -1.18
N LYS A 49 52.92 -7.85 -2.33
CA LYS A 49 52.53 -6.94 -3.42
C LYS A 49 51.09 -7.28 -3.81
N GLY A 50 50.15 -6.44 -3.36
CA GLY A 50 48.73 -6.61 -3.64
C GLY A 50 48.51 -6.73 -5.14
N ARG A 51 47.71 -7.73 -5.55
CA ARG A 51 47.15 -7.77 -6.91
C ARG A 51 46.47 -6.42 -7.12
N GLY A 52 46.83 -5.73 -8.20
CA GLY A 52 46.46 -4.34 -8.43
C GLY A 52 44.98 -4.08 -8.13
N HIS A 53 44.69 -3.02 -7.39
CA HIS A 53 43.32 -2.52 -7.27
C HIS A 53 42.74 -2.36 -8.68
N PRO A 54 41.47 -2.77 -8.93
CA PRO A 54 40.83 -2.46 -10.20
C PRO A 54 40.88 -0.94 -10.38
N ARG A 55 41.68 -0.49 -11.35
CA ARG A 55 41.73 0.92 -11.72
C ARG A 55 40.33 1.28 -12.22
N ASN A 56 39.66 2.16 -11.50
CA ASN A 56 38.26 2.59 -11.63
C ASN A 56 37.20 1.59 -11.16
N LEU A 57 36.86 1.67 -9.86
CA LEU A 57 35.55 1.24 -9.35
C LEU A 57 34.50 2.36 -9.36
N TYR A 58 34.87 3.57 -9.79
CA TYR A 58 33.98 4.73 -9.89
C TYR A 58 33.91 5.25 -11.34
N PRO A 59 32.71 5.68 -11.82
CA PRO A 59 32.56 6.26 -13.14
C PRO A 59 33.41 7.53 -13.26
N LYS A 60 33.89 7.82 -14.47
CA LYS A 60 34.84 8.91 -14.70
C LYS A 60 34.11 10.24 -14.49
N ARG A 61 34.85 11.22 -13.95
CA ARG A 61 34.42 12.61 -13.70
C ARG A 61 33.82 13.35 -14.92
N ASN A 62 33.89 12.77 -16.12
CA ASN A 62 33.31 13.32 -17.34
C ASN A 62 31.98 12.65 -17.77
N ASP A 63 31.39 11.79 -16.94
CA ASP A 63 30.04 11.23 -17.12
C ASP A 63 28.97 12.18 -16.54
N TRP A 64 29.09 13.49 -16.81
CA TRP A 64 28.09 14.52 -16.49
C TRP A 64 26.96 14.57 -17.52
N SER A 65 26.86 13.56 -18.39
CA SER A 65 25.55 13.12 -18.82
C SER A 65 24.85 12.59 -17.57
N PHE A 66 24.21 13.51 -16.85
CA PHE A 66 22.95 13.19 -16.20
C PHE A 66 22.13 12.50 -17.28
N LYS A 67 22.23 11.18 -17.35
CA LYS A 67 21.20 10.36 -17.93
C LYS A 67 20.01 10.79 -17.10
N ILE A 68 19.18 11.64 -17.69
CA ILE A 68 17.80 11.74 -17.28
C ILE A 68 17.32 10.31 -17.49
N GLU A 69 17.43 9.49 -16.46
CA GLU A 69 16.71 8.23 -16.45
C GLU A 69 15.27 8.63 -16.75
N PRO A 70 14.63 8.07 -17.80
CA PRO A 70 13.30 8.48 -18.19
C PRO A 70 12.44 8.40 -16.95
N ALA A 71 11.92 9.55 -16.51
CA ALA A 71 11.35 9.81 -15.19
C ALA A 71 10.87 8.51 -14.53
N ALA A 72 11.70 7.95 -13.65
CA ALA A 72 11.33 6.77 -12.89
C ALA A 72 10.08 7.10 -12.08
N ASP A 73 8.96 6.60 -12.58
CA ASP A 73 7.71 6.31 -11.90
C ASP A 73 7.20 7.41 -10.96
N LEU A 74 6.48 8.39 -11.51
CA LEU A 74 5.45 9.07 -10.70
C LEU A 74 4.61 7.97 -10.02
N PRO A 75 4.32 8.07 -8.71
CA PRO A 75 3.64 7.01 -7.99
C PRO A 75 2.31 6.73 -8.70
N GLU A 76 2.23 5.56 -9.34
CA GLU A 76 1.04 5.13 -10.06
C GLU A 76 -0.13 5.08 -9.07
N THR A 77 -1.15 5.89 -9.31
CA THR A 77 -2.32 5.90 -8.43
C THR A 77 -3.17 4.68 -8.76
N ARG A 78 -3.07 3.65 -7.91
CA ARG A 78 -3.89 2.44 -8.06
C ARG A 78 -5.24 2.59 -7.39
N LEU A 79 -6.26 2.54 -8.23
CA LEU A 79 -7.66 2.44 -7.83
C LEU A 79 -8.12 0.99 -7.92
N ARG A 80 -9.09 0.63 -7.09
CA ARG A 80 -9.71 -0.68 -7.07
C ARG A 80 -11.21 -0.50 -7.24
N LEU A 81 -11.78 -1.13 -8.28
CA LEU A 81 -13.21 -1.19 -8.51
C LEU A 81 -13.73 -2.56 -8.10
N HIS A 82 -14.48 -2.58 -7.00
CA HIS A 82 -15.13 -3.77 -6.47
C HIS A 82 -16.55 -3.89 -7.01
N CYS A 83 -16.86 -4.99 -7.68
CA CYS A 83 -18.20 -5.37 -8.11
C CYS A 83 -18.71 -6.51 -7.23
N HIS A 84 -19.62 -6.18 -6.31
CA HIS A 84 -20.32 -7.17 -5.50
C HIS A 84 -21.71 -7.42 -6.07
N SER A 85 -21.89 -8.55 -6.75
CA SER A 85 -23.15 -8.91 -7.37
C SER A 85 -23.79 -10.10 -6.66
N THR A 86 -24.89 -9.83 -5.97
CA THR A 86 -25.73 -10.83 -5.30
C THR A 86 -27.01 -11.05 -6.09
N PRO A 87 -27.78 -12.13 -5.83
CA PRO A 87 -29.06 -12.35 -6.51
C PRO A 87 -30.11 -11.26 -6.29
N ASN A 88 -29.94 -10.42 -5.27
CA ASN A 88 -30.94 -9.42 -4.85
C ASN A 88 -30.50 -7.97 -5.09
N ASN A 89 -29.21 -7.74 -5.36
CA ASN A 89 -28.66 -6.40 -5.53
C ASN A 89 -27.23 -6.46 -6.11
N THR A 90 -26.84 -5.39 -6.79
CA THR A 90 -25.46 -5.15 -7.21
C THR A 90 -24.93 -3.87 -6.58
N ILE A 91 -23.68 -3.91 -6.13
CA ILE A 91 -22.96 -2.78 -5.53
C ILE A 91 -21.60 -2.67 -6.21
N SER A 92 -21.32 -1.49 -6.75
CA SER A 92 -20.03 -1.12 -7.33
C SER A 92 -19.35 -0.10 -6.42
N THR A 93 -18.13 -0.38 -5.99
CA THR A 93 -17.40 0.45 -5.02
C THR A 93 -16.02 0.77 -5.55
N LEU A 94 -15.71 2.07 -5.63
CA LEU A 94 -14.41 2.59 -6.02
C LEU A 94 -13.60 2.94 -4.78
N THR A 95 -12.40 2.41 -4.68
CA THR A 95 -11.48 2.58 -3.55
C THR A 95 -10.07 2.88 -4.02
N LYS A 96 -9.26 3.50 -3.15
CA LYS A 96 -7.79 3.57 -3.33
C LYS A 96 -7.15 2.24 -2.90
N ALA A 97 -5.86 2.06 -3.20
CA ALA A 97 -5.08 0.91 -2.76
C ALA A 97 -5.11 0.70 -1.22
N ASP A 98 -5.19 1.79 -0.46
CA ASP A 98 -5.24 1.79 1.01
C ASP A 98 -6.60 1.33 1.59
N GLY A 99 -7.59 1.10 0.73
CA GLY A 99 -8.95 0.71 1.13
C GLY A 99 -9.87 1.90 1.46
N SER A 100 -9.38 3.14 1.38
CA SER A 100 -10.24 4.32 1.50
C SER A 100 -11.25 4.35 0.36
N THR A 101 -12.54 4.46 0.69
CA THR A 101 -13.63 4.52 -0.30
C THR A 101 -13.72 5.93 -0.87
N ILE A 102 -13.76 6.03 -2.20
CA ILE A 102 -13.96 7.30 -2.91
C ILE A 102 -15.44 7.49 -3.21
N ALA A 103 -16.03 6.50 -3.89
CA ALA A 103 -17.43 6.52 -4.28
C ALA A 103 -17.98 5.11 -4.33
N TRP A 104 -19.29 4.97 -4.16
CA TRP A 104 -19.97 3.70 -4.32
C TRP A 104 -21.38 3.94 -4.84
N PHE A 105 -21.85 2.99 -5.65
CA PHE A 105 -23.20 3.00 -6.19
C PHE A 105 -23.79 1.61 -6.05
N SER A 106 -25.10 1.56 -5.88
CA SER A 106 -25.86 0.31 -5.82
C SER A 106 -27.14 0.47 -6.62
N GLY A 107 -27.81 -0.63 -6.94
CA GLY A 107 -29.09 -0.57 -7.67
C GLY A 107 -30.08 0.38 -6.98
N GLY A 108 -30.08 0.43 -5.63
CA GLY A 108 -30.87 1.38 -4.86
C GLY A 108 -30.47 2.85 -5.05
N SER A 109 -29.16 3.15 -5.09
CA SER A 109 -28.63 4.51 -5.31
C SER A 109 -28.93 5.02 -6.73
N CYS A 110 -29.04 4.11 -7.70
CA CYS A 110 -29.48 4.43 -9.07
C CYS A 110 -30.98 4.68 -9.20
N GLY A 111 -31.76 4.54 -8.12
CA GLY A 111 -33.20 4.82 -8.11
C GLY A 111 -34.09 3.57 -8.26
N PHE A 112 -33.51 2.38 -8.44
CA PHE A 112 -34.27 1.15 -8.52
C PHE A 112 -34.78 0.75 -7.13
N LYS A 113 -36.03 0.31 -7.06
CA LYS A 113 -36.70 -0.07 -5.81
C LYS A 113 -37.00 -1.57 -5.78
N LYS A 114 -37.03 -2.13 -4.57
CA LYS A 114 -37.40 -3.53 -4.29
C LYS A 114 -36.57 -4.53 -5.14
N GLY A 115 -37.23 -5.45 -5.84
CA GLY A 115 -36.61 -6.49 -6.67
C GLY A 115 -35.89 -5.94 -7.90
N ASN A 116 -36.25 -4.75 -8.37
CA ASN A 116 -35.64 -4.14 -9.56
C ASN A 116 -34.17 -3.72 -9.32
N ARG A 117 -33.67 -3.79 -8.08
CA ARG A 117 -32.25 -3.52 -7.77
C ARG A 117 -31.32 -4.65 -8.19
N ALA A 118 -31.86 -5.85 -8.41
CA ALA A 118 -31.11 -7.04 -8.79
C ALA A 118 -30.92 -7.19 -10.31
N THR A 119 -31.66 -6.41 -11.09
CA THR A 119 -31.73 -6.58 -12.53
C THR A 119 -30.42 -6.17 -13.21
N TYR A 120 -30.23 -6.70 -14.41
CA TYR A 120 -29.12 -6.34 -15.29
C TYR A 120 -29.00 -4.83 -15.48
N GLU A 121 -30.11 -4.14 -15.78
CA GLU A 121 -30.14 -2.68 -16.01
C GLU A 121 -29.64 -1.90 -14.78
N ALA A 122 -30.06 -2.31 -13.57
CA ALA A 122 -29.61 -1.68 -12.35
C ALA A 122 -28.09 -1.84 -12.15
N GLY A 123 -27.55 -3.04 -12.44
CA GLY A 123 -26.11 -3.29 -12.42
C GLY A 123 -25.36 -2.45 -13.45
N TYR A 124 -25.91 -2.33 -14.66
CA TYR A 124 -25.32 -1.55 -15.75
C TYR A 124 -25.21 -0.06 -15.37
N GLN A 125 -26.32 0.55 -14.92
CA GLN A 125 -26.31 1.95 -14.50
C GLN A 125 -25.36 2.21 -13.32
N CYS A 126 -25.19 1.25 -12.39
CA CYS A 126 -24.20 1.36 -11.32
C CYS A 126 -22.77 1.42 -11.87
N ALA A 127 -22.44 0.56 -12.83
CA ALA A 127 -21.13 0.53 -13.46
C ALA A 127 -20.83 1.87 -14.17
N VAL A 128 -21.78 2.38 -14.94
CA VAL A 128 -21.65 3.68 -15.65
C VAL A 128 -21.40 4.84 -14.69
N ARG A 129 -22.11 4.90 -13.56
CA ARG A 129 -21.87 5.95 -12.54
C ARG A 129 -20.48 5.82 -11.91
N CYS A 130 -20.01 4.60 -11.65
CA CYS A 130 -18.63 4.37 -11.22
C CYS A 130 -17.61 4.82 -12.27
N PHE A 131 -17.83 4.50 -13.54
CA PHE A 131 -16.93 4.89 -14.63
C PHE A 131 -16.80 6.41 -14.76
N LYS A 132 -17.92 7.15 -14.67
CA LYS A 132 -17.89 8.61 -14.64
C LYS A 132 -17.00 9.17 -13.53
N GLN A 133 -17.07 8.61 -12.33
CA GLN A 133 -16.20 9.00 -11.21
C GLN A 133 -14.72 8.67 -11.47
N ILE A 134 -14.42 7.52 -12.09
CA ILE A 134 -13.05 7.17 -12.48
C ILE A 134 -12.53 8.15 -13.53
N GLU A 135 -13.35 8.54 -14.51
CA GLU A 135 -12.98 9.50 -15.54
C GLU A 135 -12.72 10.91 -14.99
N GLU A 136 -13.52 11.36 -14.01
CA GLU A 136 -13.31 12.63 -13.32
C GLU A 136 -11.97 12.66 -12.58
N LEU A 137 -11.63 11.55 -11.90
CA LEU A 137 -10.34 11.39 -11.24
C LEU A 137 -9.20 11.33 -12.25
N ALA A 138 -9.35 10.59 -13.34
CA ALA A 138 -8.31 10.46 -14.38
C ALA A 138 -7.99 11.78 -15.10
N LYS A 139 -8.95 12.72 -15.15
CA LYS A 139 -8.70 14.08 -15.65
C LYS A 139 -7.86 14.92 -14.68
N THR A 140 -7.97 14.65 -13.38
CA THR A 140 -7.26 15.38 -12.34
C THR A 140 -5.86 14.79 -12.12
N ASP A 141 -5.80 13.46 -12.04
CA ASP A 141 -4.58 12.68 -11.84
C ASP A 141 -4.24 11.95 -13.15
N GLY A 142 -3.16 12.35 -13.81
CA GLY A 142 -2.81 11.83 -15.15
C GLY A 142 -2.26 10.40 -15.20
N ASN A 143 -1.97 9.76 -14.05
CA ASN A 143 -1.42 8.40 -13.98
C ASN A 143 -2.22 7.51 -13.03
N ILE A 144 -3.37 7.02 -13.51
CA ILE A 144 -4.25 6.11 -12.78
C ILE A 144 -4.26 4.72 -13.43
N LYS A 145 -4.21 3.69 -12.61
CA LYS A 145 -4.59 2.33 -13.03
C LYS A 145 -5.70 1.77 -12.16
N VAL A 146 -6.57 0.96 -12.75
CA VAL A 146 -7.74 0.38 -12.11
C VAL A 146 -7.63 -1.14 -12.04
N ASP A 147 -7.71 -1.69 -10.83
CA ASP A 147 -7.86 -3.12 -10.58
C ASP A 147 -9.35 -3.47 -10.41
N LEU A 148 -9.84 -4.40 -11.23
CA LEU A 148 -11.23 -4.88 -11.18
C LEU A 148 -11.36 -6.14 -10.33
N PHE A 149 -12.24 -6.09 -9.33
CA PHE A 149 -12.54 -7.22 -8.45
C PHE A 149 -14.00 -7.63 -8.53
N PHE A 150 -14.27 -8.87 -8.94
CA PHE A 150 -15.62 -9.44 -8.91
C PHE A 150 -15.87 -10.23 -7.64
N LYS A 151 -17.09 -10.17 -7.10
CA LYS A 151 -17.55 -11.00 -6.00
C LYS A 151 -19.00 -11.40 -6.22
N GLY A 152 -19.24 -12.70 -6.34
CA GLY A 152 -20.56 -13.28 -6.59
C GLY A 152 -20.88 -13.42 -8.08
N PHE A 153 -22.00 -14.10 -8.35
CA PHE A 153 -22.45 -14.50 -9.70
C PHE A 153 -23.83 -13.91 -10.04
N GLY A 154 -24.18 -12.75 -9.50
CA GLY A 154 -25.43 -12.06 -9.85
C GLY A 154 -25.39 -11.42 -11.25
N GLN A 155 -26.55 -10.96 -11.73
CA GLN A 155 -26.69 -10.37 -13.07
C GLN A 155 -25.83 -9.10 -13.27
N GLY A 156 -25.57 -8.35 -12.19
CA GLY A 156 -24.76 -7.14 -12.28
C GLY A 156 -23.28 -7.38 -12.56
N ARG A 157 -22.77 -8.61 -12.39
CA ARG A 157 -21.42 -8.99 -12.82
C ARG A 157 -21.30 -8.92 -14.33
N GLU A 158 -22.24 -9.54 -15.04
CA GLU A 158 -22.29 -9.50 -16.51
C GLU A 158 -22.59 -8.08 -17.00
N ALA A 159 -23.49 -7.36 -16.32
CA ALA A 159 -23.76 -5.97 -16.65
C ALA A 159 -22.52 -5.07 -16.60
N LEU A 160 -21.65 -5.24 -15.59
CA LEU A 160 -20.41 -4.47 -15.49
C LEU A 160 -19.40 -4.85 -16.58
N LYS A 161 -19.28 -6.14 -16.93
CA LYS A 161 -18.42 -6.57 -18.04
C LYS A 161 -18.87 -5.96 -19.36
N ILE A 162 -20.17 -6.02 -19.65
CA ILE A 162 -20.72 -5.44 -20.87
C ILE A 162 -20.59 -3.92 -20.86
N ALA A 163 -20.84 -3.24 -19.74
CA ALA A 163 -20.62 -1.80 -19.62
C ALA A 163 -19.16 -1.40 -19.90
N LEU A 164 -18.20 -2.24 -19.45
CA LEU A 164 -16.78 -2.01 -19.72
C LEU A 164 -16.42 -2.22 -21.21
N LEU A 165 -17.10 -3.13 -21.90
CA LEU A 165 -16.91 -3.40 -23.33
C LEU A 165 -17.67 -2.41 -24.22
N ALA A 166 -18.73 -1.81 -23.71
CA ALA A 166 -19.50 -0.78 -24.38
C ALA A 166 -18.74 0.56 -24.45
N SER A 167 -19.28 1.50 -25.20
CA SER A 167 -18.70 2.85 -25.39
C SER A 167 -18.53 3.62 -24.08
N GLU A 168 -19.39 3.40 -23.10
CA GLU A 168 -19.31 4.04 -21.78
C GLU A 168 -18.09 3.60 -20.96
N GLY A 169 -17.53 2.44 -21.28
CA GLY A 169 -16.36 1.87 -20.62
C GLY A 169 -15.05 2.10 -21.36
N GLU A 170 -15.05 2.68 -22.56
CA GLU A 170 -13.87 2.78 -23.43
C GLU A 170 -12.68 3.46 -22.75
N ARG A 171 -12.89 4.63 -22.14
CA ARG A 171 -11.85 5.35 -21.39
C ARG A 171 -11.34 4.58 -20.18
N VAL A 172 -12.25 3.92 -19.46
CA VAL A 172 -11.88 3.15 -18.26
C VAL A 172 -11.14 1.88 -18.65
N ARG A 173 -11.49 1.25 -19.78
CA ARG A 173 -10.91 0.00 -20.27
C ARG A 173 -9.40 0.12 -20.51
N GLU A 174 -8.93 1.27 -20.99
CA GLU A 174 -7.49 1.52 -21.16
C GLU A 174 -6.75 1.62 -19.82
N LEU A 175 -7.43 2.07 -18.75
CA LEU A 175 -6.87 2.19 -17.41
C LEU A 175 -6.88 0.86 -16.63
N VAL A 176 -7.60 -0.16 -17.11
CA VAL A 176 -7.71 -1.44 -16.42
C VAL A 176 -6.38 -2.19 -16.47
N ALA A 177 -5.79 -2.44 -15.30
CA ALA A 177 -4.55 -3.21 -15.17
C ALA A 177 -4.81 -4.70 -14.96
N THR A 178 -5.70 -5.03 -14.02
CA THR A 178 -5.97 -6.42 -13.63
C THR A 178 -7.45 -6.68 -13.47
N ILE A 179 -7.86 -7.91 -13.77
CA ILE A 179 -9.23 -8.40 -13.53
C ILE A 179 -9.12 -9.67 -12.70
N THR A 180 -9.69 -9.66 -11.50
CA THR A 180 -9.61 -10.79 -10.56
C THR A 180 -10.99 -11.12 -9.99
N ASP A 181 -11.34 -12.41 -9.95
CA ASP A 181 -12.50 -12.89 -9.20
C ASP A 181 -12.11 -13.20 -7.75
N ARG A 182 -12.80 -12.57 -6.79
CA ARG A 182 -12.65 -12.76 -5.35
C ARG A 182 -13.92 -13.35 -4.72
N THR A 183 -14.67 -14.16 -5.47
CA THR A 183 -15.82 -14.87 -4.93
C THR A 183 -15.37 -15.90 -3.89
N PRO A 184 -15.81 -15.78 -2.62
CA PRO A 184 -15.33 -16.66 -1.56
C PRO A 184 -15.90 -18.08 -1.71
N ILE A 185 -15.03 -19.08 -1.63
CA ILE A 185 -15.39 -20.49 -1.54
C ILE A 185 -14.99 -20.97 -0.14
N LYS A 186 -15.95 -21.53 0.60
CA LYS A 186 -15.68 -22.07 1.93
C LYS A 186 -15.20 -23.53 1.83
N ILE A 187 -14.11 -23.85 2.52
CA ILE A 187 -13.63 -25.24 2.72
C ILE A 187 -14.05 -25.62 4.15
N GLY A 188 -15.21 -26.28 4.28
CA GLY A 188 -15.86 -26.49 5.58
C GLY A 188 -16.47 -25.20 6.17
N GLY A 189 -16.48 -25.06 7.50
CA GLY A 189 -17.01 -23.91 8.22
C GLY A 189 -18.46 -24.06 8.69
N THR A 190 -19.17 -22.93 8.87
CA THR A 190 -20.53 -22.94 9.40
C THR A 190 -21.52 -23.65 8.46
N ARG A 191 -22.47 -24.37 9.06
CA ARG A 191 -23.54 -25.06 8.33
C ARG A 191 -24.39 -24.04 7.56
N ALA A 192 -24.63 -24.29 6.28
CA ALA A 192 -25.50 -23.44 5.47
C ALA A 192 -26.95 -23.48 5.99
N LYS A 193 -27.73 -22.43 5.71
CA LYS A 193 -29.16 -22.41 6.03
C LYS A 193 -29.84 -23.62 5.38
N LYS A 194 -30.81 -24.20 6.09
CA LYS A 194 -31.65 -25.28 5.55
C LYS A 194 -32.23 -24.84 4.20
N MET A 195 -32.19 -25.74 3.22
CA MET A 195 -32.82 -25.51 1.91
C MET A 195 -34.29 -25.15 2.11
N PRO A 196 -34.81 -24.09 1.46
CA PRO A 196 -36.22 -23.75 1.54
C PRO A 196 -37.07 -24.93 1.07
N ARG A 197 -38.26 -25.08 1.66
CA ARG A 197 -39.26 -26.03 1.18
C ARG A 197 -39.96 -25.38 -0.02
N ASN A 198 -40.13 -26.13 -1.10
CA ASN A 198 -40.99 -25.72 -2.21
C ASN A 198 -42.46 -25.69 -1.79
#